data_AF-A0A1J5T717-F1
#
_entry.id   AF-A0A1J5T717-F1
#
_cell.length_a   1.000
_cell.length_b   1.000
_cell.length_c   1.000
_cell.angle_alpha   90.00
_cell.angle_beta   90.00
_cell.angle_gamma   90.00
#
_symmetry.space_group_name_H-M   'P 1'
#
loop_
_entity.id
_entity.type
_entity.pdbx_description
1 polymer ?
#
loop_
_entity_poly.entity_id
_entity_poly.type
_entity_poly.pdbx_seq_one_letter_code
_entity_poly.pdbx_strand_id
1 'polypeptide(L)'
;MTKKQDADTDKTSGEPVPPEIKITRRGFMKGSIGLAAAGLVGASSVPALKSLIPPPVTRCDPDAAEDRLVYKSQEGEWWDNLSGEFTRKEDLQINQSAIVWWKPKELEEELGVCEMTLNVVKVQTSALTVIIEEKEQEDAVQSISEWGVIDDDGTSVVMAFNTYKCPHLCCKPVFVEEERTSPISGIPVQFNFQCPCHLSLFDPTTVIDDSRAADDPNVGIESSPVMVAQLVEGPAPWGLPMVPLIERDGVLVGRTENIDWLKYCGMG
;
A
#
# COMPACT_ATOMS: atom_id res chain seq x y z
N MET A 1 -37.79 38.97 78.24
CA MET A 1 -37.58 38.58 79.66
C MET A 1 -36.66 37.37 79.71
N THR A 2 -35.72 37.41 80.64
CA THR A 2 -34.43 36.69 80.72
C THR A 2 -34.48 35.51 81.69
N LYS A 3 -33.80 34.40 81.36
CA LYS A 3 -32.95 33.53 82.24
C LYS A 3 -32.47 32.34 81.38
N LYS A 4 -31.18 32.11 81.05
CA LYS A 4 -29.99 31.70 81.87
C LYS A 4 -30.31 30.56 82.84
N GLN A 5 -29.54 29.48 83.01
CA GLN A 5 -28.37 28.81 82.40
C GLN A 5 -28.09 27.61 83.35
N ASP A 6 -27.33 26.61 82.88
CA ASP A 6 -26.44 25.65 83.59
C ASP A 6 -26.66 24.25 82.93
N ALA A 7 -25.81 23.77 82.02
CA ALA A 7 -24.41 23.33 82.16
C ALA A 7 -24.22 22.15 83.12
N ASP A 8 -24.07 20.93 82.60
CA ASP A 8 -22.85 20.13 82.84
C ASP A 8 -22.63 19.04 81.77
N THR A 9 -21.35 18.76 81.59
CA THR A 9 -20.56 17.88 80.71
C THR A 9 -20.91 16.38 80.79
N ASP A 10 -20.62 15.49 79.83
CA ASP A 10 -19.28 15.04 79.40
C ASP A 10 -19.33 14.18 78.11
N LYS A 11 -18.17 14.14 77.45
CA LYS A 11 -17.80 13.56 76.15
C LYS A 11 -17.85 12.03 76.13
N THR A 12 -18.14 11.44 74.97
CA THR A 12 -17.18 10.58 74.26
C THR A 12 -17.64 10.25 72.84
N SER A 13 -16.73 10.51 71.91
CA SER A 13 -16.75 10.15 70.50
C SER A 13 -16.67 8.63 70.31
N GLY A 14 -17.65 8.04 69.64
CA GLY A 14 -17.56 6.68 69.09
C GLY A 14 -17.44 6.75 67.57
N GLU A 15 -16.24 6.48 67.05
CA GLU A 15 -16.06 6.14 65.63
C GLU A 15 -16.87 4.88 65.28
N PRO A 16 -17.44 4.78 64.06
CA PRO A 16 -18.06 3.54 63.60
C PRO A 16 -16.99 2.47 63.41
N VAL A 17 -17.02 1.45 64.27
CA VAL A 17 -16.20 0.24 64.12
C VAL A 17 -16.60 -0.47 62.82
N PRO A 18 -15.68 -0.71 61.87
CA PRO A 18 -16.01 -1.44 60.66
C PRO A 18 -16.39 -2.89 61.02
N PRO A 19 -17.37 -3.50 60.32
CA PRO A 19 -17.84 -4.82 60.67
C PRO A 19 -16.69 -5.83 60.61
N GLU A 20 -16.48 -6.55 61.72
CA GLU A 20 -15.50 -7.62 61.82
C GLU A 20 -15.89 -8.74 60.85
N ILE A 21 -15.21 -8.81 59.70
CA ILE A 21 -15.46 -9.83 58.68
C ILE A 21 -14.92 -11.17 59.21
N LYS A 22 -15.78 -11.94 59.89
CA LYS A 22 -15.48 -13.33 60.25
C LYS A 22 -15.46 -14.19 58.98
N ILE A 23 -14.29 -14.34 58.38
CA ILE A 23 -14.05 -15.23 57.24
C ILE A 23 -14.26 -16.67 57.71
N THR A 24 -15.45 -17.22 57.45
CA THR A 24 -15.73 -18.63 57.72
C THR A 24 -15.00 -19.51 56.71
N ARG A 25 -14.64 -20.75 57.07
CA ARG A 25 -14.03 -21.73 56.12
C ARG A 25 -14.86 -21.87 54.83
N ARG A 26 -16.19 -21.81 54.94
CA ARG A 26 -17.11 -21.85 53.79
C ARG A 26 -17.09 -20.54 52.98
N GLY A 27 -16.90 -19.38 53.62
CA GLY A 27 -16.71 -18.09 52.97
C GLY A 27 -15.39 -18.02 52.19
N PHE A 28 -14.30 -18.53 52.78
CA PHE A 28 -13.00 -18.65 52.10
C PHE A 28 -13.08 -19.56 50.87
N MET A 29 -13.67 -20.76 51.01
CA MET A 29 -13.84 -21.70 49.89
C MET A 29 -14.71 -21.13 48.77
N LYS A 30 -15.79 -20.40 49.10
CA LYS A 30 -16.63 -19.72 48.10
C LYS A 30 -15.86 -18.58 47.40
N GLY A 31 -15.09 -17.82 48.15
CA GLY A 31 -14.22 -16.75 47.61
C GLY A 31 -13.14 -17.30 46.68
N SER A 32 -12.49 -18.41 47.06
CA SER A 32 -11.43 -19.04 46.26
C SER A 32 -11.97 -19.68 44.98
N ILE A 33 -13.16 -20.31 45.02
CA ILE A 33 -13.83 -20.84 43.82
C ILE A 33 -14.25 -19.70 42.89
N GLY A 34 -14.78 -18.58 43.43
CA GLY A 34 -15.14 -17.41 42.64
C GLY A 34 -13.93 -16.77 41.94
N LEU A 35 -12.80 -16.63 42.64
CA LEU A 35 -11.54 -16.12 42.07
C LEU A 35 -10.95 -17.08 41.03
N ALA A 36 -10.99 -18.39 41.27
CA ALA A 36 -10.54 -19.40 40.30
C ALA A 36 -11.40 -19.38 39.02
N ALA A 37 -12.72 -19.26 39.16
CA ALA A 37 -13.64 -19.18 38.02
C ALA A 37 -13.42 -17.88 37.21
N ALA A 38 -13.26 -16.73 37.86
CA ALA A 38 -12.96 -15.47 37.19
C ALA A 38 -11.58 -15.48 36.51
N GLY A 39 -10.56 -16.05 37.17
CA GLY A 39 -9.22 -16.21 36.61
C GLY A 39 -9.19 -17.12 35.38
N LEU A 40 -10.00 -18.20 35.37
CA LEU A 40 -10.13 -19.08 34.21
C LEU A 40 -10.84 -18.42 33.04
N VAL A 41 -11.92 -17.67 33.27
CA VAL A 41 -12.64 -16.93 32.21
C VAL A 41 -11.78 -15.79 31.64
N GLY A 42 -11.06 -15.06 32.49
CA GLY A 42 -10.10 -14.04 32.04
C GLY A 42 -8.94 -14.64 31.25
N ALA A 43 -8.35 -15.74 31.73
CA ALA A 43 -7.23 -16.39 31.06
C ALA A 43 -7.60 -17.11 29.75
N SER A 44 -8.87 -17.48 29.54
CA SER A 44 -9.35 -18.10 28.31
C SER A 44 -9.89 -17.11 27.27
N SER A 45 -10.29 -15.90 27.69
CA SER A 45 -10.68 -14.82 26.78
C SER A 45 -9.48 -14.03 26.23
N VAL A 46 -8.40 -13.86 27.01
CA VAL A 46 -7.21 -13.10 26.57
C VAL A 46 -6.49 -13.70 25.36
N PRO A 47 -6.26 -15.02 25.23
CA PRO A 47 -5.62 -15.60 24.05
C PRO A 47 -6.47 -15.47 22.77
N ALA A 48 -7.79 -15.60 22.90
CA ALA A 48 -8.73 -15.40 21.80
C ALA A 48 -8.84 -13.92 21.39
N LEU A 49 -8.68 -12.98 22.34
CA LEU A 49 -8.59 -11.56 22.05
C LEU A 49 -7.22 -11.16 21.48
N LYS A 50 -6.13 -11.85 21.85
CA LYS A 50 -4.79 -11.61 21.30
C LYS A 50 -4.68 -11.92 19.81
N SER A 51 -5.49 -12.81 19.25
CA SER A 51 -5.57 -12.99 17.79
C SER A 51 -6.31 -11.86 17.07
N LEU A 52 -7.01 -10.99 17.81
CA LEU A 52 -7.63 -9.77 17.29
C LEU A 52 -6.75 -8.52 17.51
N ILE A 53 -5.65 -8.66 18.25
CA ILE A 53 -4.65 -7.60 18.38
C ILE A 53 -3.80 -7.66 17.11
N PRO A 54 -3.74 -6.58 16.31
CA PRO A 54 -2.91 -6.57 15.11
C PRO A 54 -1.47 -6.91 15.49
N PRO A 55 -0.75 -7.64 14.61
CA PRO A 55 0.64 -7.98 14.87
C PRO A 55 1.44 -6.72 15.23
N PRO A 56 2.49 -6.84 16.08
CA PRO A 56 3.33 -5.71 16.40
C PRO A 56 3.83 -5.05 15.12
N VAL A 57 3.76 -3.71 15.07
CA VAL A 57 4.22 -2.92 13.93
C VAL A 57 5.71 -3.18 13.74
N THR A 58 6.06 -4.04 12.79
CA THR A 58 7.42 -4.21 12.30
C THR A 58 7.76 -2.98 11.49
N ARG A 59 8.65 -2.15 12.05
CA ARG A 59 9.22 -1.03 11.29
C ARG A 59 10.18 -1.55 10.23
N CYS A 60 10.26 -0.82 9.13
CA CYS A 60 11.19 -1.14 8.07
C CYS A 60 12.63 -0.89 8.53
N ASP A 61 13.57 -1.60 7.91
CA ASP A 61 14.99 -1.39 8.16
C ASP A 61 15.43 -0.14 7.39
N PRO A 62 15.76 0.98 8.07
CA PRO A 62 16.13 2.23 7.40
C PRO A 62 17.44 2.10 6.61
N ASP A 63 18.32 1.17 7.01
CA ASP A 63 19.60 0.93 6.31
C ASP A 63 19.41 0.13 5.01
N ALA A 64 18.23 -0.49 4.84
CA ALA A 64 17.84 -1.22 3.62
C ALA A 64 17.02 -0.35 2.64
N ALA A 65 16.76 0.92 2.96
CA ALA A 65 16.02 1.83 2.10
C ALA A 65 16.80 2.13 0.81
N GLU A 66 16.13 2.02 -0.33
CA GLU A 66 16.72 2.18 -1.66
C GLU A 66 15.67 2.76 -2.62
N ASP A 67 15.96 3.96 -3.14
CA ASP A 67 15.09 4.66 -4.10
C ASP A 67 15.36 4.24 -5.56
N ARG A 68 16.55 3.67 -5.81
CA ARG A 68 16.89 3.03 -7.09
C ARG A 68 16.11 1.74 -7.28
N LEU A 69 15.78 1.46 -8.53
CA LEU A 69 15.09 0.23 -8.90
C LEU A 69 16.11 -0.92 -8.96
N VAL A 70 15.77 -2.04 -8.32
CA VAL A 70 16.64 -3.22 -8.26
C VAL A 70 15.92 -4.40 -8.89
N TYR A 71 16.54 -5.10 -9.82
CA TYR A 71 15.93 -6.29 -10.44
C TYR A 71 15.55 -7.34 -9.40
N LYS A 72 14.33 -7.85 -9.52
CA LYS A 72 13.82 -8.92 -8.66
C LYS A 72 14.01 -10.27 -9.36
N SER A 73 14.67 -11.22 -8.70
CA SER A 73 14.78 -12.59 -9.21
C SER A 73 13.43 -13.20 -9.53
N GLN A 74 13.36 -13.83 -10.70
CA GLN A 74 12.23 -14.58 -11.20
C GLN A 74 12.74 -15.60 -12.22
N GLU A 75 12.72 -16.87 -11.84
CA GLU A 75 13.23 -17.96 -12.68
C GLU A 75 12.56 -17.97 -14.06
N GLY A 76 13.40 -18.06 -15.11
CA GLY A 76 12.94 -18.13 -16.49
C GLY A 76 12.75 -16.78 -17.17
N GLU A 77 12.83 -15.68 -16.44
CA GLU A 77 12.76 -14.34 -17.00
C GLU A 77 14.11 -13.85 -17.52
N TRP A 78 14.08 -12.96 -18.52
CA TRP A 78 15.30 -12.47 -19.17
C TRP A 78 16.22 -11.67 -18.24
N TRP A 79 15.66 -11.07 -17.18
CA TRP A 79 16.39 -10.25 -16.21
C TRP A 79 16.87 -11.02 -14.98
N ASP A 80 16.61 -12.32 -14.88
CA ASP A 80 16.94 -13.09 -13.66
C ASP A 80 18.45 -13.08 -13.35
N ASN A 81 19.29 -13.08 -14.39
CA ASN A 81 20.74 -12.95 -14.27
C ASN A 81 21.20 -11.55 -13.81
N LEU A 82 20.32 -10.55 -13.85
CA LEU A 82 20.54 -9.20 -13.34
C LEU A 82 19.96 -9.01 -11.94
N SER A 83 19.38 -10.05 -11.33
CA SER A 83 18.76 -9.94 -10.00
C SER A 83 19.71 -9.35 -8.96
N GLY A 84 19.25 -8.33 -8.24
CA GLY A 84 20.05 -7.60 -7.25
C GLY A 84 20.87 -6.45 -7.83
N GLU A 85 21.00 -6.36 -9.15
CA GLU A 85 21.62 -5.21 -9.82
C GLU A 85 20.62 -4.05 -9.98
N PHE A 86 21.15 -2.84 -10.10
CA PHE A 86 20.34 -1.66 -10.39
C PHE A 86 19.87 -1.66 -11.84
N THR A 87 18.59 -1.34 -12.04
CA THR A 87 17.96 -1.29 -13.35
C THR A 87 18.43 -0.07 -14.14
N ARG A 88 18.77 -0.28 -15.42
CA ARG A 88 19.13 0.78 -16.38
C ARG A 88 18.18 0.77 -17.57
N LYS A 89 18.03 1.92 -18.24
CA LYS A 89 17.16 2.03 -19.42
C LYS A 89 17.69 1.24 -20.62
N GLU A 90 19.01 1.03 -20.67
CA GLU A 90 19.71 0.29 -21.73
C GLU A 90 19.55 -1.23 -21.62
N ASP A 91 19.20 -1.75 -20.43
CA ASP A 91 19.03 -3.18 -20.19
C ASP A 91 17.77 -3.73 -20.89
N LEU A 92 16.73 -2.89 -21.03
CA LEU A 92 15.45 -3.25 -21.63
C LEU A 92 15.48 -3.07 -23.15
N GLN A 93 14.92 -4.05 -23.86
CA GLN A 93 14.52 -3.91 -25.26
C GLN A 93 13.17 -3.22 -25.39
N ILE A 94 12.88 -2.66 -26.57
CA ILE A 94 11.56 -2.11 -26.87
C ILE A 94 10.52 -3.23 -26.75
N ASN A 95 9.39 -2.89 -26.14
CA ASN A 95 8.29 -3.79 -25.83
C ASN A 95 8.65 -4.92 -24.86
N GLN A 96 9.62 -4.68 -23.97
CA GLN A 96 10.03 -5.61 -22.93
C GLN A 96 9.71 -5.05 -21.54
N SER A 97 9.48 -5.96 -20.59
CA SER A 97 9.18 -5.61 -19.20
C SER A 97 10.10 -6.32 -18.20
N ALA A 98 10.28 -5.77 -17.01
CA ALA A 98 10.91 -6.47 -15.91
C ALA A 98 10.31 -6.09 -14.56
N ILE A 99 10.33 -7.02 -13.61
CA ILE A 99 9.90 -6.75 -12.24
C ILE A 99 11.09 -6.28 -11.41
N VAL A 100 10.88 -5.18 -10.69
CA VAL A 100 11.90 -4.55 -9.84
C VAL A 100 11.36 -4.33 -8.43
N TRP A 101 12.26 -4.33 -7.47
CA TRP A 101 12.03 -3.82 -6.13
C TRP A 101 12.20 -2.31 -6.11
N TRP A 102 11.31 -1.64 -5.38
CA TRP A 102 11.39 -0.23 -5.02
C TRP A 102 11.15 -0.11 -3.52
N LYS A 103 12.11 0.47 -2.79
CA LYS A 103 12.15 0.47 -1.32
C LYS A 103 12.51 1.82 -0.70
N PRO A 104 12.02 2.96 -1.20
CA PRO A 104 12.34 4.23 -0.56
C PRO A 104 11.68 4.28 0.83
N LYS A 105 12.31 5.01 1.75
CA LYS A 105 11.85 5.16 3.13
C LYS A 105 10.42 5.71 3.23
N GLU A 106 10.01 6.52 2.27
CA GLU A 106 8.69 7.15 2.17
C GLU A 106 7.56 6.11 2.02
N LEU A 107 7.85 4.88 1.55
CA LEU A 107 6.84 3.81 1.50
C LEU A 107 6.31 3.44 2.89
N GLU A 108 7.16 3.42 3.91
CA GLU A 108 6.72 3.08 5.26
C GLU A 108 5.82 4.19 5.82
N GLU A 109 6.24 5.45 5.63
CA GLU A 109 5.53 6.62 6.14
C GLU A 109 4.17 6.81 5.48
N GLU A 110 4.11 6.67 4.16
CA GLU A 110 2.91 7.01 3.38
C GLU A 110 1.99 5.81 3.14
N LEU A 111 2.53 4.59 3.05
CA LEU A 111 1.77 3.40 2.65
C LEU A 111 1.80 2.28 3.70
N GLY A 112 2.65 2.39 4.73
CA GLY A 112 2.83 1.34 5.73
C GLY A 112 3.50 0.06 5.19
N VAL A 113 4.23 0.15 4.08
CA VAL A 113 4.94 -0.98 3.45
C VAL A 113 6.43 -0.69 3.32
N CYS A 114 7.28 -1.71 3.43
CA CYS A 114 8.74 -1.51 3.33
C CYS A 114 9.28 -1.60 1.91
N GLU A 115 8.54 -2.26 1.03
CA GLU A 115 8.94 -2.51 -0.35
C GLU A 115 7.72 -2.73 -1.22
N MET A 116 7.84 -2.31 -2.47
CA MET A 116 6.84 -2.57 -3.50
C MET A 116 7.51 -3.20 -4.72
N THR A 117 6.74 -4.00 -5.44
CA THR A 117 7.13 -4.47 -6.76
C THR A 117 6.55 -3.54 -7.80
N LEU A 118 7.43 -2.99 -8.62
CA LEU A 118 7.04 -2.27 -9.83
C LEU A 118 7.36 -3.14 -11.04
N ASN A 119 6.69 -2.87 -12.14
CA ASN A 119 7.08 -3.40 -13.42
C ASN A 119 7.54 -2.24 -14.31
N VAL A 120 8.81 -2.30 -14.72
CA VAL A 120 9.41 -1.34 -15.66
C VAL A 120 9.18 -1.84 -17.07
N VAL A 121 8.71 -0.98 -17.95
CA VAL A 121 8.43 -1.29 -19.35
C VAL A 121 9.09 -0.26 -20.25
N LYS A 122 9.60 -0.72 -21.39
CA LYS A 122 10.16 0.15 -22.42
C LYS A 122 9.25 0.20 -23.63
N VAL A 123 8.80 1.39 -24.00
CA VAL A 123 7.80 1.64 -25.05
C VAL A 123 8.39 2.53 -26.13
N GLN A 124 8.04 2.27 -27.39
CA GLN A 124 8.36 3.18 -28.49
C GLN A 124 7.54 4.47 -28.34
N THR A 125 8.19 5.64 -28.38
CA THR A 125 7.50 6.94 -28.25
C THR A 125 6.47 7.18 -29.34
N SER A 126 6.65 6.63 -30.54
CA SER A 126 5.68 6.73 -31.64
C SER A 126 4.39 5.92 -31.42
N ALA A 127 4.39 4.98 -30.48
CA ALA A 127 3.21 4.22 -30.08
C ALA A 127 2.56 4.77 -28.80
N LEU A 128 3.20 5.76 -28.17
CA LEU A 128 2.75 6.33 -26.91
C LEU A 128 1.64 7.36 -27.16
N THR A 129 0.53 7.19 -26.46
CA THR A 129 -0.54 8.18 -26.35
C THR A 129 -0.57 8.71 -24.93
N VAL A 130 -0.56 10.04 -24.76
CA VAL A 130 -0.69 10.68 -23.45
C VAL A 130 -1.96 11.52 -23.45
N ILE A 131 -2.84 11.29 -22.47
CA ILE A 131 -4.12 12.00 -22.32
C ILE A 131 -4.14 12.66 -20.94
N ILE A 132 -4.22 13.99 -20.91
CA ILE A 132 -4.29 14.78 -19.67
C ILE A 132 -5.55 15.63 -19.74
N GLU A 133 -6.33 15.70 -18.66
CA GLU A 133 -7.62 16.40 -18.63
C GLU A 133 -8.54 16.04 -19.82
N GLU A 134 -8.66 14.74 -20.11
CA GLU A 134 -9.44 14.19 -21.23
C GLU A 134 -9.00 14.65 -22.64
N LYS A 135 -7.80 15.22 -22.78
CA LYS A 135 -7.23 15.66 -24.07
C LYS A 135 -5.96 14.92 -24.38
N GLU A 136 -5.92 14.33 -25.57
CA GLU A 136 -4.69 13.80 -26.15
C GLU A 136 -3.68 14.94 -26.36
N GLN A 137 -2.46 14.72 -25.88
CA GLN A 137 -1.39 15.70 -25.94
C GLN A 137 -0.71 15.65 -27.32
N GLU A 138 -0.54 16.81 -27.96
CA GLU A 138 0.12 16.91 -29.27
C GLU A 138 1.59 16.44 -29.22
N ASP A 139 2.25 16.68 -28.09
CA ASP A 139 3.62 16.24 -27.82
C ASP A 139 3.63 15.25 -26.64
N ALA A 140 3.40 13.98 -26.96
CA ALA A 140 3.42 12.88 -25.99
C ALA A 140 4.79 12.74 -25.31
N VAL A 141 5.89 13.02 -26.01
CA VAL A 141 7.26 12.89 -25.49
C VAL A 141 7.51 13.96 -24.43
N GLN A 142 7.18 15.21 -24.73
CA GLN A 142 7.28 16.29 -23.74
C GLN A 142 6.39 16.01 -22.53
N SER A 143 5.18 15.52 -22.76
CA SER A 143 4.21 15.26 -21.69
C SER A 143 4.62 14.10 -20.77
N ILE A 144 5.24 13.05 -21.32
CA ILE A 144 5.68 11.90 -20.52
C ILE A 144 7.03 12.13 -19.82
N SER A 145 7.81 13.15 -20.23
CA SER A 145 9.16 13.39 -19.71
C SER A 145 9.26 13.65 -18.21
N GLU A 146 8.16 14.06 -17.57
CA GLU A 146 8.09 14.24 -16.11
C GLU A 146 7.85 12.93 -15.34
N TRP A 147 7.46 11.87 -16.05
CA TRP A 147 6.98 10.62 -15.47
C TRP A 147 7.79 9.40 -15.90
N GLY A 148 8.41 9.43 -17.07
CA GLY A 148 9.25 8.37 -17.61
C GLY A 148 10.63 8.88 -18.01
N VAL A 149 11.57 7.94 -18.18
CA VAL A 149 12.93 8.25 -18.65
C VAL A 149 13.00 8.00 -20.15
N ILE A 150 13.22 9.06 -20.92
CA ILE A 150 13.35 9.00 -22.37
C ILE A 150 14.78 8.57 -22.73
N ASP A 151 14.92 7.69 -23.72
CA ASP A 151 16.23 7.32 -24.28
C ASP A 151 16.91 8.51 -24.96
N ASP A 152 18.23 8.45 -25.09
CA ASP A 152 19.05 9.56 -25.60
C ASP A 152 18.67 10.03 -27.02
N ASP A 153 18.08 9.13 -27.83
CA ASP A 153 17.62 9.41 -29.19
C ASP A 153 16.15 9.87 -29.27
N GLY A 154 15.43 9.90 -28.15
CA GLY A 154 14.02 10.29 -28.08
C GLY A 154 13.04 9.25 -28.65
N THR A 155 13.51 8.06 -29.04
CA THR A 155 12.68 7.09 -29.74
C THR A 155 11.93 6.16 -28.81
N SER A 156 12.36 6.03 -27.55
CA SER A 156 11.70 5.18 -26.57
C SER A 156 11.67 5.83 -25.20
N VAL A 157 10.76 5.34 -24.36
CA VAL A 157 10.61 5.77 -22.97
C VAL A 157 10.51 4.55 -22.06
N VAL A 158 11.17 4.62 -20.92
CA VAL A 158 11.03 3.65 -19.83
C VAL A 158 10.08 4.23 -18.78
N MET A 159 9.06 3.46 -18.42
CA MET A 159 8.04 3.81 -17.43
C MET A 159 7.93 2.71 -16.38
N ALA A 160 7.52 3.05 -15.15
CA ALA A 160 7.30 2.07 -14.09
C ALA A 160 5.85 2.08 -13.63
N PHE A 161 5.22 0.91 -13.59
CA PHE A 161 3.83 0.76 -13.14
C PHE A 161 3.76 -0.05 -11.84
N ASN A 162 2.84 0.34 -10.95
CA ASN A 162 2.59 -0.36 -9.71
C ASN A 162 1.93 -1.72 -9.97
N THR A 163 2.74 -2.78 -9.98
CA THR A 163 2.24 -4.17 -10.10
C THR A 163 2.19 -4.88 -8.75
N TYR A 164 2.44 -4.17 -7.64
CA TYR A 164 2.28 -4.71 -6.30
C TYR A 164 0.82 -5.03 -5.99
N LYS A 165 -0.12 -4.20 -6.47
CA LYS A 165 -1.57 -4.37 -6.30
C LYS A 165 -2.34 -3.76 -7.47
N CYS A 166 -3.38 -4.43 -7.94
CA CYS A 166 -4.35 -3.92 -8.91
C CYS A 166 -5.38 -3.02 -8.21
N PRO A 167 -5.84 -1.92 -8.85
CA PRO A 167 -6.82 -0.98 -8.28
C PRO A 167 -8.21 -1.57 -8.01
N HIS A 168 -8.51 -2.79 -8.46
CA HIS A 168 -9.79 -3.44 -8.18
C HIS A 168 -9.84 -4.08 -6.79
N LEU A 169 -9.18 -5.22 -6.62
CA LEU A 169 -9.19 -6.04 -5.40
C LEU A 169 -7.79 -6.57 -5.11
N CYS A 170 -6.77 -5.75 -5.37
CA CYS A 170 -5.44 -5.90 -4.78
C CYS A 170 -4.62 -7.11 -5.22
N CYS A 171 -5.05 -7.82 -6.27
CA CYS A 171 -4.26 -8.87 -6.90
C CYS A 171 -3.06 -8.27 -7.64
N LYS A 172 -2.00 -9.06 -7.85
CA LYS A 172 -0.82 -8.62 -8.61
C LYS A 172 -1.07 -8.74 -10.11
N PRO A 173 -1.07 -7.64 -10.88
CA PRO A 173 -1.05 -7.72 -12.34
C PRO A 173 0.21 -8.42 -12.83
N VAL A 174 0.07 -9.16 -13.93
CA VAL A 174 1.19 -9.78 -14.65
C VAL A 174 1.34 -9.10 -16.00
N PHE A 175 2.58 -8.98 -16.48
CA PHE A 175 2.82 -8.49 -17.83
C PHE A 175 2.61 -9.62 -18.84
N VAL A 176 2.00 -9.30 -19.98
CA VAL A 176 1.73 -10.23 -21.07
C VAL A 176 2.42 -9.70 -22.32
N GLU A 177 3.54 -10.33 -22.70
CA GLU A 177 4.31 -9.98 -23.90
C GLU A 177 3.75 -10.64 -25.17
N GLU A 178 3.18 -11.83 -25.02
CA GLU A 178 2.68 -12.64 -26.13
C GLU A 178 1.32 -12.15 -26.63
N GLU A 179 1.11 -12.28 -27.94
CA GLU A 179 -0.21 -12.06 -28.53
C GLU A 179 -1.18 -13.15 -28.06
N ARG A 180 -2.33 -12.72 -27.52
CA ARG A 180 -3.42 -13.60 -27.11
C ARG A 180 -4.75 -12.93 -27.39
N THR A 181 -5.83 -13.69 -27.25
CA THR A 181 -7.19 -13.15 -27.30
C THR A 181 -7.69 -12.86 -25.90
N SER A 182 -8.28 -11.67 -25.68
CA SER A 182 -8.97 -11.38 -24.43
C SER A 182 -10.12 -12.37 -24.21
N PRO A 183 -10.20 -13.01 -23.04
CA PRO A 183 -11.33 -13.89 -22.70
C PRO A 183 -12.63 -13.12 -22.40
N ILE A 184 -12.58 -11.79 -22.20
CA ILE A 184 -13.76 -10.97 -21.93
C ILE A 184 -14.35 -10.43 -23.24
N SER A 185 -13.53 -9.72 -24.01
CA SER A 185 -13.99 -8.95 -25.18
C SER A 185 -13.72 -9.65 -26.51
N GLY A 186 -12.85 -10.66 -26.54
CA GLY A 186 -12.46 -11.35 -27.77
C GLY A 186 -11.49 -10.55 -28.67
N ILE A 187 -11.00 -9.40 -28.22
CA ILE A 187 -10.03 -8.59 -28.96
C ILE A 187 -8.62 -9.20 -28.83
N PRO A 188 -7.74 -9.04 -29.83
CA PRO A 188 -6.32 -9.35 -29.66
C PRO A 188 -5.71 -8.42 -28.61
N VAL A 189 -4.92 -8.98 -27.71
CA VAL A 189 -4.19 -8.24 -26.68
C VAL A 189 -2.74 -8.72 -26.69
N GLN A 190 -1.82 -7.77 -26.69
CA GLN A 190 -0.38 -7.98 -26.63
C GLN A 190 0.21 -6.82 -25.81
N PHE A 191 1.35 -7.03 -25.17
CA PHE A 191 2.11 -5.96 -24.52
C PHE A 191 1.27 -5.16 -23.50
N ASN A 192 0.64 -5.87 -22.55
CA ASN A 192 -0.29 -5.29 -21.58
C ASN A 192 -0.07 -5.86 -20.18
N PHE A 193 -0.61 -5.16 -19.18
CA PHE A 193 -0.78 -5.73 -17.84
C PHE A 193 -2.14 -6.40 -17.73
N GLN A 194 -2.17 -7.65 -17.28
CA GLN A 194 -3.41 -8.36 -16.99
C GLN A 194 -3.47 -8.75 -15.52
N CYS A 195 -4.54 -8.35 -14.84
CA CYS A 195 -4.82 -8.81 -13.49
C CYS A 195 -5.45 -10.22 -13.54
N PRO A 196 -4.80 -11.27 -12.99
CA PRO A 196 -5.25 -12.65 -13.15
C PRO A 196 -6.57 -12.96 -12.42
N CYS A 197 -6.97 -12.15 -11.45
CA CYS A 197 -8.15 -12.42 -10.62
C CYS A 197 -9.47 -12.13 -11.33
N HIS A 198 -9.55 -11.00 -12.05
CA HIS A 198 -10.80 -10.54 -12.68
C HIS A 198 -10.55 -10.00 -14.09
N LEU A 199 -9.35 -10.26 -14.63
CA LEU A 199 -8.97 -10.03 -16.02
C LEU A 199 -9.03 -8.54 -16.42
N SER A 200 -8.84 -7.63 -15.47
CA SER A 200 -8.60 -6.21 -15.77
C SER A 200 -7.34 -6.07 -16.61
N LEU A 201 -7.46 -5.40 -17.75
CA LEU A 201 -6.40 -5.21 -18.74
C LEU A 201 -5.98 -3.74 -18.76
N PHE A 202 -4.68 -3.50 -18.66
CA PHE A 202 -4.12 -2.15 -18.68
C PHE A 202 -3.10 -2.02 -19.82
N ASP A 203 -3.26 -0.99 -20.64
CA ASP A 203 -2.38 -0.70 -21.77
C ASP A 203 -1.28 0.29 -21.34
N PRO A 204 0.00 -0.14 -21.29
CA PRO A 204 1.12 0.73 -20.94
C PRO A 204 1.47 1.74 -22.04
N THR A 205 0.92 1.61 -23.26
CA THR A 205 1.16 2.53 -24.38
C THR A 205 0.19 3.72 -24.38
N THR A 206 -0.88 3.65 -23.61
CA THR A 206 -1.82 4.75 -23.40
C THR A 206 -1.78 5.19 -21.95
N VAL A 207 -1.10 6.31 -21.68
CA VAL A 207 -0.97 6.90 -20.35
C VAL A 207 -2.01 8.00 -20.21
N ILE A 208 -2.81 7.94 -19.15
CA ILE A 208 -3.89 8.89 -18.91
C ILE A 208 -3.78 9.52 -17.52
N ASP A 209 -4.23 10.76 -17.39
CA ASP A 209 -4.62 11.36 -16.11
C ASP A 209 -6.00 10.82 -15.72
N ASP A 210 -6.04 9.92 -14.75
CA ASP A 210 -7.27 9.30 -14.24
C ASP A 210 -7.65 9.89 -12.89
N SER A 211 -8.09 11.15 -12.89
CA SER A 211 -8.51 11.90 -11.70
C SER A 211 -9.67 11.26 -10.92
N ARG A 212 -10.41 10.32 -11.53
CA ARG A 212 -11.43 9.50 -10.83
C ARG A 212 -10.83 8.68 -9.69
N ALA A 213 -9.54 8.35 -9.76
CA ALA A 213 -8.84 7.70 -8.65
C ALA A 213 -8.82 8.59 -7.40
N ALA A 214 -8.71 9.91 -7.58
CA ALA A 214 -8.71 10.87 -6.47
C ALA A 214 -10.11 11.11 -5.88
N ASP A 215 -11.15 10.88 -6.69
CA ASP A 215 -12.54 10.95 -6.22
C ASP A 215 -12.95 9.76 -5.33
N ASP A 216 -12.13 8.70 -5.24
CA ASP A 216 -12.41 7.57 -4.33
C ASP A 216 -12.20 8.01 -2.87
N PRO A 217 -13.28 8.10 -2.06
CA PRO A 217 -13.19 8.59 -0.68
C PRO A 217 -12.40 7.65 0.24
N ASN A 218 -12.05 6.45 -0.23
CA ASN A 218 -11.27 5.47 0.51
C ASN A 218 -9.77 5.51 0.20
N VAL A 219 -9.33 6.31 -0.79
CA VAL A 219 -7.93 6.35 -1.25
C VAL A 219 -7.24 7.65 -0.80
N GLY A 220 -7.96 8.77 -0.72
CA GLY A 220 -7.43 10.02 -0.14
C GLY A 220 -6.24 10.59 -0.91
N ILE A 221 -6.28 10.51 -2.24
CA ILE A 221 -5.25 11.07 -3.12
C ILE A 221 -5.34 12.60 -3.11
N GLU A 222 -4.22 13.27 -2.85
CA GLU A 222 -4.09 14.72 -2.92
C GLU A 222 -3.27 15.17 -4.13
N SER A 223 -2.42 14.27 -4.68
CA SER A 223 -1.62 14.55 -5.86
C SER A 223 -2.45 14.54 -7.15
N SER A 224 -2.10 15.45 -8.05
CA SER A 224 -2.73 15.61 -9.36
C SER A 224 -1.69 16.15 -10.35
N PRO A 225 -1.69 15.72 -11.64
CA PRO A 225 -2.57 14.70 -12.24
C PRO A 225 -2.33 13.31 -11.64
N VAL A 226 -3.21 12.32 -11.86
CA VAL A 226 -3.00 10.91 -11.44
C VAL A 226 -2.67 10.07 -12.66
N MET A 227 -1.38 9.84 -12.89
CA MET A 227 -0.92 9.21 -14.12
C MET A 227 -0.98 7.69 -14.03
N VAL A 228 -1.72 7.07 -14.97
CA VAL A 228 -1.96 5.63 -14.99
C VAL A 228 -1.84 5.04 -16.40
N ALA A 229 -1.51 3.75 -16.51
CA ALA A 229 -1.78 2.99 -17.74
C ALA A 229 -3.29 2.82 -17.91
N GLN A 230 -3.81 3.11 -19.10
CA GLN A 230 -5.23 3.08 -19.38
C GLN A 230 -5.83 1.71 -19.09
N LEU A 231 -6.95 1.69 -18.36
CA LEU A 231 -7.81 0.51 -18.27
C LEU A 231 -8.56 0.31 -19.60
N VAL A 232 -8.29 -0.81 -20.27
CA VAL A 232 -8.92 -1.18 -21.54
C VAL A 232 -10.18 -2.02 -21.33
N GLU A 233 -10.13 -2.96 -20.38
CA GLU A 233 -11.26 -3.84 -20.06
C GLU A 233 -11.20 -4.36 -18.63
N GLY A 234 -12.33 -4.88 -18.14
CA GLY A 234 -12.46 -5.53 -16.84
C GLY A 234 -12.98 -4.60 -15.74
N PRO A 235 -13.13 -5.10 -14.51
CA PRO A 235 -13.88 -4.44 -13.44
C PRO A 235 -13.06 -3.45 -12.60
N ALA A 236 -11.83 -3.12 -13.00
CA ALA A 236 -11.06 -2.14 -12.24
C ALA A 236 -11.74 -0.77 -12.33
N PRO A 237 -11.75 0.03 -11.26
CA PRO A 237 -12.41 1.33 -11.28
C PRO A 237 -11.66 2.39 -12.09
N TRP A 238 -10.34 2.25 -12.22
CA TRP A 238 -9.43 3.18 -12.87
C TRP A 238 -8.17 2.45 -13.38
N GLY A 239 -7.27 3.15 -14.07
CA GLY A 239 -6.06 2.58 -14.68
C GLY A 239 -4.97 2.10 -13.69
N LEU A 240 -3.88 1.52 -14.18
CA LEU A 240 -2.79 1.04 -13.31
C LEU A 240 -1.82 2.17 -12.98
N PRO A 241 -1.62 2.56 -11.70
CA PRO A 241 -0.86 3.76 -11.38
C PRO A 241 0.62 3.64 -11.73
N MET A 242 1.16 4.73 -12.26
CA MET A 242 2.57 4.86 -12.60
C MET A 242 3.37 5.32 -11.37
N VAL A 243 4.68 5.07 -11.36
CA VAL A 243 5.63 5.69 -10.44
C VAL A 243 6.56 6.56 -11.29
N PRO A 244 6.66 7.88 -11.01
CA PRO A 244 7.50 8.75 -11.83
C PRO A 244 8.97 8.31 -11.74
N LEU A 245 9.65 8.26 -12.89
CA LEU A 245 11.05 7.85 -12.97
C LEU A 245 11.98 9.03 -13.27
N ILE A 246 13.19 8.96 -12.73
CA ILE A 246 14.32 9.77 -13.17
C ILE A 246 15.55 8.87 -13.39
N GLU A 247 16.50 9.38 -14.14
CA GLU A 247 17.82 8.80 -14.27
C GLU A 247 18.81 9.52 -13.34
N ARG A 248 19.55 8.75 -12.53
CA ARG A 248 20.62 9.27 -11.67
C ARG A 248 21.82 8.35 -11.80
N ASP A 249 22.97 8.88 -12.22
CA ASP A 249 24.21 8.11 -12.38
C ASP A 249 24.05 6.85 -13.28
N GLY A 250 23.21 6.95 -14.31
CA GLY A 250 22.95 5.86 -15.28
C GLY A 250 22.04 4.75 -14.77
N VAL A 251 21.33 4.95 -13.66
CA VAL A 251 20.36 4.00 -13.11
C VAL A 251 18.99 4.64 -12.92
N LEU A 252 17.94 3.82 -13.00
CA LEU A 252 16.56 4.25 -12.79
C LEU A 252 16.26 4.42 -11.30
N VAL A 253 15.59 5.52 -10.97
CA VAL A 253 15.12 5.86 -9.63
C VAL A 253 13.62 6.13 -9.70
N GLY A 254 12.84 5.52 -8.79
CA GLY A 254 11.44 5.88 -8.59
C GLY A 254 11.28 7.06 -7.65
N ARG A 255 10.60 8.13 -8.09
CA ARG A 255 10.26 9.29 -7.28
C ARG A 255 9.07 9.01 -6.36
N THR A 256 9.07 9.65 -5.20
CA THR A 256 8.09 9.47 -4.13
C THR A 256 7.08 10.61 -4.03
N GLU A 257 7.16 11.63 -4.89
CA GLU A 257 6.33 12.84 -4.82
C GLU A 257 4.83 12.59 -5.06
N ASN A 258 4.47 11.47 -5.70
CA ASN A 258 3.10 11.08 -6.02
C ASN A 258 2.71 9.73 -5.38
N ILE A 259 3.37 9.38 -4.27
CA ILE A 259 3.20 8.07 -3.61
C ILE A 259 1.79 7.87 -3.03
N ASP A 260 1.06 8.95 -2.76
CA ASP A 260 -0.28 8.97 -2.19
C ASP A 260 -1.33 8.35 -3.11
N TRP A 261 -1.17 8.41 -4.44
CA TRP A 261 -2.08 7.70 -5.36
C TRP A 261 -1.96 6.16 -5.29
N LEU A 262 -0.96 5.67 -4.53
CA LEU A 262 -0.80 4.25 -4.24
C LEU A 262 -1.56 3.84 -2.96
N LYS A 263 -2.25 4.76 -2.27
CA LYS A 263 -3.02 4.52 -1.02
C LYS A 263 -4.35 3.78 -1.23
N TYR A 264 -4.34 2.73 -2.04
CA TYR A 264 -5.48 1.84 -2.21
C TYR A 264 -5.18 0.48 -1.60
N CYS A 265 -6.21 -0.36 -1.46
CA CYS A 265 -6.04 -1.71 -0.96
C CYS A 265 -5.46 -1.79 0.47
N GLY A 266 -5.90 -0.88 1.34
CA GLY A 266 -5.46 -0.78 2.73
C GLY A 266 -3.99 -0.40 2.89
N MET A 267 -3.43 0.32 1.90
CA MET A 267 -2.15 1.02 2.01
C MET A 267 -2.44 2.45 2.41
N GLY A 268 -1.71 2.98 3.39
CA GLY A 268 -1.99 4.28 4.02
C GLY A 268 -2.77 4.15 5.33
#